data_AF-A0A6G0Z3H5-F1
#
_entry.id   AF-A0A6G0Z3H5-F1
#
_cell.length_a   1.000
_cell.length_b   1.000
_cell.length_c   1.000
_cell.angle_alpha   90.00
_cell.angle_beta   90.00
_cell.angle_gamma   90.00
#
_symmetry.space_group_name_H-M   'P 1'
#
loop_
_entity.id
_entity.type
_entity.pdbx_description
1 polymer ?
#
loop_
_entity_poly.entity_id
_entity_poly.type
_entity_poly.pdbx_seq_one_letter_code
_entity_poly.pdbx_strand_id
1 'polypeptide(L)'
;MEFLNKRCRIAKCCIKNCKSFELDPDLISHFSFPKDPLRCAVWMDNLQLRHLNEVDMVTLNKKYRLCSLHFENRMFSNEQNNRLKQNANPTLFEVVAEEHIEKNDILDNHDVENDCSPSYSTPGTSSVRSFSTETYSSECQTPLSFTNRTPRKNALRKKLSAEIKKRRELQSVIDSHWQMVDEYSIETALKVCKRHCTPTVFMLVKSQIGNIQRKQHGQRYSNEIKQIALNMYFVSPKLYRLMQKSLSLPVSRTLRRITGKYEINPGFNDFLFNLLSFKIKNFKSDWLECVLCADEMALKTNLFYRVNKDKIVGFHESSNRRKYEPAKYALVLMLRSINYDWKQPIAYFLVSNSCTGIDLKDIILTTICRLQNINLNIKAFITDQGTNFVQFSKSLYVSPTKPYFDVQGKSIVYIFDPPHLIKSTRNMLFKHNFQINDDVVTKNHLNFFYTYDSKCNLRLAPKLTYAHIYPGPFEKMRVYLATQVFSGTVAA
;
A
#
# COMPACT_ATOMS: atom_id res chain seq x y z
N MET A 1 -2.40 -21.90 5.24
CA MET A 1 -1.78 -21.61 3.92
C MET A 1 -0.83 -20.43 4.09
N GLU A 2 0.44 -20.73 4.36
CA GLU A 2 1.52 -19.76 4.43
C GLU A 2 1.96 -19.36 3.02
N PHE A 3 1.93 -18.07 2.71
CA PHE A 3 2.67 -17.53 1.56
C PHE A 3 3.84 -16.70 2.08
N LEU A 4 5.01 -17.33 2.10
CA LEU A 4 6.31 -16.70 2.32
C LEU A 4 6.66 -15.80 1.14
N ASN A 5 6.61 -14.49 1.37
CA ASN A 5 6.91 -13.45 0.39
C ASN A 5 8.44 -13.23 0.31
N LYS A 6 9.15 -14.03 -0.50
CA LYS A 6 10.56 -13.79 -0.86
C LYS A 6 10.63 -12.74 -1.99
N ARG A 7 11.27 -11.60 -1.70
CA ARG A 7 11.64 -10.58 -2.69
C ARG A 7 12.64 -11.18 -3.70
N CYS A 8 12.25 -11.39 -4.96
CA CYS A 8 13.19 -11.69 -6.05
C CYS A 8 13.49 -10.40 -6.82
N ARG A 9 14.71 -9.86 -6.67
CA ARG A 9 15.34 -9.04 -7.71
C ARG A 9 15.69 -10.01 -8.84
N ILE A 10 15.27 -9.72 -10.07
CA ILE A 10 15.68 -10.49 -11.26
C ILE A 10 17.22 -10.44 -11.30
N ALA A 11 17.86 -11.59 -11.09
CA ALA A 11 19.31 -11.69 -11.12
C ALA A 11 19.77 -11.59 -12.59
N LYS A 12 20.78 -10.76 -12.87
CA LYS A 12 21.42 -10.67 -14.19
C LYS A 12 22.77 -11.39 -14.15
N CYS A 13 23.12 -12.11 -15.22
CA CYS A 13 24.43 -12.73 -15.40
C CYS A 13 25.54 -11.66 -15.41
N CYS A 14 26.70 -11.95 -14.81
CA CYS A 14 27.84 -11.03 -14.73
C CYS A 14 28.62 -10.92 -16.05
N ILE A 15 28.41 -11.82 -17.01
CA ILE A 15 29.02 -11.75 -18.35
C ILE A 15 28.24 -10.73 -19.19
N LYS A 16 28.92 -9.68 -19.65
CA LYS A 16 28.31 -8.52 -20.33
C LYS A 16 27.52 -8.89 -21.59
N ASN A 17 27.98 -9.89 -22.35
CA ASN A 17 27.38 -10.32 -23.62
C ASN A 17 26.60 -11.64 -23.49
N CYS A 18 26.26 -12.06 -22.27
CA CYS A 18 25.50 -13.28 -22.07
C CYS A 18 24.06 -13.10 -22.54
N LYS A 19 23.59 -13.97 -23.45
CA LYS A 19 22.20 -13.96 -23.98
C LYS A 19 21.15 -14.44 -22.98
N SER A 20 21.49 -14.62 -21.70
CA SER A 20 20.54 -15.03 -20.66
C SER A 20 19.40 -14.03 -20.45
N PHE A 21 19.51 -12.79 -20.94
CA PHE A 21 18.43 -11.81 -20.89
C PHE A 21 17.38 -11.97 -22.00
N GLU A 22 17.71 -12.71 -23.07
CA GLU A 22 16.81 -12.96 -24.22
C GLU A 22 15.92 -14.18 -23.99
N LEU A 23 16.21 -14.97 -22.95
CA LEU A 23 15.54 -16.21 -22.60
C LEU A 23 14.60 -16.00 -21.41
N ASP A 24 13.55 -16.83 -21.31
CA ASP A 24 12.55 -16.77 -20.24
C ASP A 24 13.23 -16.86 -18.84
N PRO A 25 13.02 -15.88 -17.94
CA PRO A 25 13.59 -15.88 -16.60
C PRO A 25 13.28 -17.15 -15.78
N ASP A 26 12.16 -17.82 -16.05
CA ASP A 26 11.76 -19.04 -15.34
C ASP A 26 12.54 -20.29 -15.80
N LEU A 27 13.24 -20.21 -16.94
CA LEU A 27 14.07 -21.29 -17.50
C LEU A 27 15.57 -21.16 -17.16
N ILE A 28 16.01 -20.04 -16.56
CA ILE A 28 17.42 -19.77 -16.29
C ILE A 28 17.71 -19.59 -14.80
N SER A 29 18.54 -20.50 -14.28
CA SER A 29 19.05 -20.42 -12.91
C SER A 29 20.30 -19.55 -12.82
N HIS A 30 20.41 -18.77 -11.74
CA HIS A 30 21.52 -17.84 -11.50
C HIS A 30 22.27 -18.21 -10.22
N PHE A 31 23.55 -18.51 -10.34
CA PHE A 31 24.41 -19.01 -9.26
C PHE A 31 25.34 -17.92 -8.74
N SER A 32 25.47 -17.82 -7.42
CA SER A 32 26.49 -16.99 -6.76
C SER A 32 27.87 -17.67 -6.82
N PHE A 33 28.92 -16.87 -6.86
CA PHE A 33 30.31 -17.36 -6.76
C PHE A 33 30.52 -18.22 -5.51
N PRO A 34 31.34 -19.29 -5.54
CA PRO A 34 31.60 -20.13 -4.38
C PRO A 34 32.13 -19.34 -3.17
N LYS A 35 31.74 -19.75 -1.96
CA LYS A 35 32.31 -19.23 -0.71
C LYS A 35 33.64 -19.88 -0.33
N ASP A 36 34.09 -20.86 -1.12
CA ASP A 36 35.40 -21.47 -0.97
C ASP A 36 36.44 -20.69 -1.80
N PRO A 37 37.55 -20.21 -1.21
CA PRO A 37 38.50 -19.34 -1.91
C PRO A 37 39.15 -20.00 -3.13
N LEU A 38 39.50 -21.28 -3.02
CA LEU A 38 40.13 -22.02 -4.11
C LEU A 38 39.18 -22.17 -5.30
N ARG A 39 37.92 -22.55 -5.05
CA ARG A 39 36.91 -22.65 -6.11
C ARG A 39 36.51 -21.31 -6.68
N CYS A 40 36.45 -20.26 -5.86
CA CYS A 40 36.18 -18.90 -6.35
C CYS A 40 37.30 -18.43 -7.29
N ALA A 41 38.56 -18.72 -6.96
CA ALA A 41 39.69 -18.45 -7.84
C ALA A 41 39.58 -19.21 -9.17
N VAL A 42 39.23 -20.50 -9.16
CA VAL A 42 39.01 -21.29 -10.39
C VAL A 42 37.85 -20.72 -11.24
N TRP A 43 36.76 -20.28 -10.62
CA TRP A 43 35.66 -19.63 -11.37
C TRP A 43 36.12 -18.32 -12.00
N MET A 44 36.92 -17.53 -11.28
CA MET A 44 37.46 -16.25 -11.76
C MET A 44 38.45 -16.45 -12.92
N ASP A 45 39.32 -17.46 -12.81
CA ASP A 45 40.30 -17.84 -13.83
C ASP A 45 39.59 -18.29 -15.12
N ASN A 46 38.56 -19.13 -14.99
CA ASN A 46 37.75 -19.56 -16.13
C ASN A 46 36.98 -18.42 -16.82
N LEU A 47 36.55 -17.41 -16.06
CA LEU A 47 35.76 -16.28 -16.59
C LEU A 47 36.61 -15.23 -17.33
N GLN A 48 37.90 -15.10 -16.98
CA GLN A 48 38.86 -14.13 -17.54
C GLN A 48 38.36 -12.65 -17.58
N LEU A 49 37.45 -12.27 -16.69
CA LEU A 49 36.86 -10.93 -16.66
C LEU A 49 37.75 -9.94 -15.88
N ARG A 50 38.58 -9.17 -16.59
CA ARG A 50 39.52 -8.18 -16.00
C ARG A 50 38.88 -7.24 -14.97
N HIS A 51 37.64 -6.81 -15.17
CA HIS A 51 36.92 -5.89 -14.29
C HIS A 51 36.45 -6.49 -12.94
N LEU A 52 36.58 -7.81 -12.75
CA LEU A 52 36.21 -8.49 -11.50
C LEU A 52 37.43 -8.90 -10.66
N ASN A 53 38.66 -8.77 -11.18
CA ASN A 53 39.88 -9.18 -10.49
C ASN A 53 40.17 -8.37 -9.21
N GLU A 54 39.72 -7.12 -9.16
CA GLU A 54 39.89 -6.23 -8.00
C GLU A 54 38.73 -6.32 -6.99
N VAL A 55 37.72 -7.15 -7.26
CA VAL A 55 36.53 -7.29 -6.39
C VAL A 55 36.78 -8.38 -5.36
N ASP A 56 36.58 -8.06 -4.08
CA ASP A 56 36.73 -9.02 -3.00
C ASP A 56 35.71 -10.18 -3.10
N MET A 57 36.12 -11.35 -2.63
CA MET A 57 35.34 -12.59 -2.69
C MET A 57 33.96 -12.51 -2.00
N VAL A 58 33.83 -11.71 -0.95
CA VAL A 58 32.56 -11.53 -0.24
C VAL A 58 31.59 -10.72 -1.10
N THR A 59 32.10 -9.71 -1.80
CA THR A 59 31.34 -8.92 -2.76
C THR A 59 30.98 -9.74 -4.01
N LEU A 60 31.89 -10.57 -4.51
CA LEU A 60 31.64 -11.52 -5.62
C LEU A 60 30.46 -12.45 -5.31
N ASN A 61 30.49 -13.14 -4.17
CA ASN A 61 29.39 -14.03 -3.75
C ASN A 61 28.05 -13.28 -3.58
N LYS A 62 28.07 -12.08 -3.01
CA LYS A 62 26.84 -11.34 -2.69
C LYS A 62 26.19 -10.68 -3.90
N LYS A 63 26.98 -10.03 -4.77
CA LYS A 63 26.47 -9.13 -5.82
C LYS A 63 26.46 -9.73 -7.22
N TYR A 64 27.36 -10.66 -7.52
CA TYR A 64 27.52 -11.18 -8.88
C TYR A 64 26.89 -12.56 -9.02
N ARG A 65 26.29 -12.82 -10.18
CA ARG A 65 25.63 -14.08 -10.50
C ARG A 65 26.05 -14.57 -11.87
N LEU A 66 26.27 -15.86 -12.02
CA LEU A 66 26.55 -16.51 -13.29
C LEU A 66 25.36 -17.41 -13.64
N CYS A 67 24.84 -17.33 -14.87
CA CYS A 67 23.67 -18.12 -15.26
C CYS A 67 24.03 -19.58 -15.58
N SER A 68 23.02 -20.45 -15.63
CA SER A 68 23.16 -21.89 -15.92
C SER A 68 23.78 -22.19 -17.29
N LEU A 69 23.72 -21.28 -18.26
CA LEU A 69 24.27 -21.48 -19.62
C LEU A 69 25.79 -21.68 -19.64
N HIS A 70 26.50 -21.26 -18.58
CA HIS A 70 27.97 -21.35 -18.50
C HIS A 70 28.47 -22.67 -17.91
N PHE A 71 27.57 -23.62 -17.63
CA PHE A 71 27.89 -24.93 -17.05
C PHE A 71 27.37 -26.06 -17.94
N GLU A 72 28.16 -27.13 -18.06
CA GLU A 72 27.71 -28.33 -18.77
C GLU A 72 26.61 -29.07 -17.99
N ASN A 73 25.68 -29.71 -18.70
CA ASN A 73 24.54 -30.42 -18.09
C ASN A 73 24.96 -31.45 -17.01
N ARG A 74 26.13 -32.10 -17.16
CA ARG A 74 26.64 -33.06 -16.16
C ARG A 74 27.02 -32.43 -14.81
N MET A 75 27.18 -31.11 -14.75
CA MET A 75 27.59 -30.36 -13.56
C MET A 75 26.41 -30.01 -12.65
N PHE A 76 25.18 -30.28 -13.07
CA PHE A 76 23.98 -30.13 -12.25
C PHE A 76 23.67 -31.41 -11.48
N SER A 77 23.10 -31.24 -10.29
CA SER A 77 22.64 -32.34 -9.43
C SER A 77 21.18 -32.74 -9.68
N ASN A 78 20.49 -32.03 -10.57
CA ASN A 78 19.10 -32.25 -10.91
C ASN A 78 18.78 -31.83 -12.35
N GLU A 79 17.70 -32.38 -12.91
CA GLU A 79 17.28 -32.16 -14.31
C GLU A 79 16.75 -30.74 -14.58
N GLN A 80 16.34 -30.02 -13.53
CA GLN A 80 15.90 -28.62 -13.63
C GLN A 80 17.07 -27.62 -13.72
N ASN A 81 18.33 -28.10 -13.69
CA ASN A 81 19.55 -27.29 -13.77
C ASN A 81 19.60 -26.10 -12.80
N ASN A 82 18.95 -26.22 -11.63
CA ASN A 82 18.88 -25.16 -10.62
C ASN A 82 19.81 -25.40 -9.41
N ARG A 83 20.57 -26.52 -9.41
CA ARG A 83 21.53 -26.84 -8.35
C ARG A 83 22.81 -27.46 -8.90
N LEU A 84 23.93 -26.73 -8.77
CA LEU A 84 25.27 -27.18 -9.15
C LEU A 84 25.85 -28.22 -8.16
N LYS A 85 26.62 -29.17 -8.68
CA LYS A 85 27.45 -30.10 -7.88
C LYS A 85 28.60 -29.35 -7.19
N GLN A 86 29.15 -29.95 -6.12
CA GLN A 86 30.24 -29.34 -5.34
C GLN A 86 31.54 -29.14 -6.14
N ASN A 87 31.73 -29.84 -7.25
CA ASN A 87 32.90 -29.70 -8.12
C ASN A 87 32.59 -28.98 -9.46
N ALA A 88 31.41 -28.37 -9.58
CA ALA A 88 31.03 -27.65 -10.79
C ALA A 88 31.85 -26.36 -10.95
N ASN A 89 32.40 -26.18 -12.15
CA ASN A 89 33.15 -25.01 -12.58
C ASN A 89 32.62 -24.55 -13.95
N PRO A 90 32.47 -23.25 -14.19
CA PRO A 90 31.95 -22.78 -15.47
C PRO A 90 33.00 -23.00 -16.55
N THR A 91 32.64 -23.70 -17.63
CA THR A 91 33.55 -24.06 -18.73
C THR A 91 33.03 -23.61 -20.09
N LEU A 92 31.76 -23.21 -20.17
CA LEU A 92 31.10 -22.86 -21.43
C LEU A 92 31.09 -21.34 -21.61
N PHE A 93 32.06 -20.84 -22.37
CA PHE A 93 32.12 -19.46 -22.84
C PHE A 93 32.25 -19.48 -24.36
N GLU A 94 31.39 -18.72 -25.06
CA GLU A 94 31.57 -18.50 -26.50
C GLU A 94 32.88 -17.71 -26.69
N VAL A 95 33.90 -18.34 -27.27
CA VAL A 95 35.18 -17.70 -27.59
C VAL A 95 34.92 -16.66 -28.68
N VAL A 96 34.93 -15.39 -28.31
CA VAL A 96 35.13 -14.30 -29.28
C VAL A 96 36.63 -14.19 -29.47
N ALA A 97 37.11 -14.52 -30.66
CA ALA A 97 38.52 -14.35 -31.02
C ALA A 97 38.94 -12.88 -30.81
N GLU A 98 39.99 -12.68 -30.03
CA GLU A 98 40.68 -11.40 -29.87
C GLU A 98 41.39 -11.07 -31.19
N GLU A 99 41.03 -9.98 -31.85
CA GLU A 99 41.95 -9.30 -32.77
C GLU A 99 42.78 -8.29 -31.97
N HIS A 100 44.09 -8.50 -32.02
CA HIS A 100 45.14 -7.70 -31.42
C HIS A 100 45.08 -6.23 -31.87
N ILE A 101 45.07 -5.31 -30.90
CA ILE A 101 45.63 -3.96 -31.08
C ILE A 101 46.82 -3.88 -30.15
N GLU A 102 48.01 -3.75 -30.75
CA GLU A 102 49.27 -3.48 -30.07
C GLU A 102 49.23 -2.15 -29.31
N LYS A 103 49.85 -2.15 -28.14
CA LYS A 103 50.11 -1.00 -27.28
C LYS A 103 51.20 -0.11 -27.90
N ASN A 104 51.19 1.17 -27.53
CA ASN A 104 52.25 1.86 -26.78
C ASN A 104 51.76 3.29 -26.48
N ASP A 105 51.41 3.57 -25.22
CA ASP A 105 52.21 4.33 -24.22
C ASP A 105 51.93 5.85 -24.39
N ILE A 106 51.61 6.68 -23.38
CA ILE A 106 52.41 7.05 -22.21
C ILE A 106 51.52 7.93 -21.26
N LEU A 107 51.58 7.61 -19.96
CA LEU A 107 51.46 8.42 -18.72
C LEU A 107 50.22 9.29 -18.40
N ASP A 108 49.63 8.99 -17.24
CA ASP A 108 49.06 9.97 -16.30
C ASP A 108 50.12 10.97 -15.85
N ASN A 109 49.76 12.25 -15.79
CA ASN A 109 50.04 13.04 -14.59
C ASN A 109 49.10 14.24 -14.50
N HIS A 110 48.31 14.22 -13.42
CA HIS A 110 47.95 15.33 -12.55
C HIS A 110 47.18 16.56 -13.07
N ASP A 111 46.05 16.77 -12.38
CA ASP A 111 45.64 18.02 -11.72
C ASP A 111 44.84 19.10 -12.45
N VAL A 112 43.66 19.32 -11.87
CA VAL A 112 43.11 20.60 -11.37
C VAL A 112 42.57 21.63 -12.37
N GLU A 113 41.26 21.83 -12.21
CA GLU A 113 40.46 23.06 -12.28
C GLU A 113 40.84 24.24 -13.20
N ASN A 114 39.81 24.65 -13.93
CA ASN A 114 39.23 25.98 -14.05
C ASN A 114 39.49 26.87 -15.28
N ASP A 115 38.35 27.44 -15.69
CA ASP A 115 38.09 28.70 -16.37
C ASP A 115 38.43 28.93 -17.87
N CYS A 116 37.32 28.99 -18.62
CA CYS A 116 36.81 30.20 -19.29
C CYS A 116 37.58 30.78 -20.48
N SER A 117 37.01 30.54 -21.68
CA SER A 117 36.81 31.48 -22.82
C SER A 117 38.03 32.19 -23.46
N PRO A 118 37.91 32.88 -24.61
CA PRO A 118 37.17 32.61 -25.85
C PRO A 118 38.08 32.73 -27.11
N SER A 119 37.44 32.66 -28.27
CA SER A 119 37.69 33.46 -29.50
C SER A 119 38.71 33.06 -30.58
N TYR A 120 38.12 32.94 -31.78
CA TYR A 120 38.52 33.51 -33.08
C TYR A 120 39.50 32.79 -34.04
N SER A 121 38.95 32.65 -35.27
CA SER A 121 39.61 32.78 -36.58
C SER A 121 40.22 31.55 -37.28
N THR A 122 39.44 31.00 -38.22
CA THR A 122 39.86 30.46 -39.53
C THR A 122 40.59 31.52 -40.39
N PRO A 123 41.14 31.26 -41.61
CA PRO A 123 41.20 30.04 -42.43
C PRO A 123 42.58 29.76 -43.11
N GLY A 124 42.73 28.61 -43.77
CA GLY A 124 43.88 28.34 -44.64
C GLY A 124 43.70 27.12 -45.54
N THR A 125 43.25 27.38 -46.76
CA THR A 125 43.25 26.55 -47.98
C THR A 125 44.50 25.68 -48.18
N SER A 126 44.33 24.44 -48.67
CA SER A 126 44.80 23.99 -50.02
C SER A 126 45.04 22.48 -50.12
N SER A 127 44.63 21.96 -51.27
CA SER A 127 45.25 20.86 -52.04
C SER A 127 45.00 19.40 -51.62
N VAL A 128 44.07 18.82 -52.38
CA VAL A 128 44.01 17.44 -52.84
C VAL A 128 45.40 16.89 -53.23
N ARG A 129 45.72 15.68 -52.78
CA ARG A 129 46.53 14.72 -53.55
C ARG A 129 46.03 13.30 -53.32
N SER A 130 45.43 12.77 -54.37
CA SER A 130 45.09 11.36 -54.57
C SER A 130 46.36 10.53 -54.80
N PHE A 131 46.47 9.38 -54.14
CA PHE A 131 47.32 8.30 -54.62
C PHE A 131 46.54 6.98 -54.60
N SER A 132 46.37 6.42 -55.79
CA SER A 132 45.70 5.17 -56.08
C SER A 132 46.60 3.99 -55.72
N THR A 133 46.02 3.04 -54.98
CA THR A 133 46.57 1.72 -54.70
C THR A 133 46.41 0.81 -55.92
N GLU A 134 47.50 0.26 -56.45
CA GLU A 134 47.43 -0.89 -57.36
C GLU A 134 47.71 -2.17 -56.57
N THR A 135 46.83 -3.14 -56.80
CA THR A 135 46.81 -4.49 -56.24
C THR A 135 47.51 -5.43 -57.21
N TYR A 136 48.36 -6.32 -56.69
CA TYR A 136 48.99 -7.40 -57.45
C TYR A 136 47.94 -8.40 -57.97
N SER A 137 48.08 -8.82 -59.23
CA SER A 137 47.60 -10.12 -59.71
C SER A 137 48.68 -10.79 -60.53
N SER A 138 49.11 -11.97 -60.09
CA SER A 138 49.93 -12.89 -60.87
C SER A 138 49.20 -13.32 -62.14
N GLU A 139 49.85 -13.07 -63.28
CA GLU A 139 49.77 -13.86 -64.52
C GLU A 139 48.39 -14.38 -64.95
N CYS A 140 47.61 -13.51 -65.60
CA CYS A 140 46.72 -13.86 -66.72
C CYS A 140 46.54 -12.59 -67.58
N GLN A 141 46.85 -12.69 -68.88
CA GLN A 141 46.85 -11.57 -69.84
C GLN A 141 45.42 -11.12 -70.21
N THR A 142 44.71 -10.44 -69.31
CA THR A 142 43.58 -9.57 -69.69
C THR A 142 43.48 -8.38 -68.71
N PRO A 143 43.63 -7.13 -69.18
CA PRO A 143 43.56 -5.95 -68.31
C PRO A 143 42.20 -5.81 -67.60
N LEU A 144 42.21 -5.41 -66.32
CA LEU A 144 41.01 -5.14 -65.49
C LEU A 144 40.03 -4.12 -66.11
N SER A 145 40.49 -3.33 -67.09
CA SER A 145 39.71 -2.38 -67.87
C SER A 145 38.65 -3.05 -68.75
N PHE A 146 38.88 -4.28 -69.21
CA PHE A 146 37.96 -5.04 -70.07
C PHE A 146 36.86 -5.79 -69.30
N THR A 147 37.02 -6.02 -67.99
CA THR A 147 36.03 -6.73 -67.15
C THR A 147 35.14 -5.79 -66.33
N ASN A 148 35.49 -4.51 -66.20
CA ASN A 148 34.76 -3.51 -65.40
C ASN A 148 33.60 -2.80 -66.12
N ARG A 149 33.55 -2.86 -67.45
CA ARG A 149 32.55 -2.18 -68.29
C ARG A 149 31.69 -3.14 -69.11
N THR A 150 31.43 -4.35 -68.60
CA THR A 150 30.50 -5.26 -69.28
C THR A 150 29.06 -4.72 -69.21
N PRO A 151 28.21 -4.95 -70.24
CA PRO A 151 26.83 -4.48 -70.25
C PRO A 151 26.05 -4.90 -68.99
N ARG A 152 26.32 -6.12 -68.50
CA ARG A 152 25.73 -6.68 -67.28
C ARG A 152 26.15 -5.92 -66.01
N LYS A 153 27.43 -5.56 -65.85
CA LYS A 153 27.91 -4.79 -64.68
C LYS A 153 27.40 -3.34 -64.70
N ASN A 154 27.29 -2.71 -65.87
CA ASN A 154 26.71 -1.37 -65.99
C ASN A 154 25.20 -1.35 -65.67
N ALA A 155 24.45 -2.37 -66.12
CA ALA A 155 23.04 -2.53 -65.76
C ALA A 155 22.86 -2.75 -64.25
N LEU A 156 23.73 -3.54 -63.61
CA LEU A 156 23.74 -3.74 -62.16
C LEU A 156 24.09 -2.45 -61.40
N ARG A 157 25.05 -1.65 -61.87
CA ARG A 157 25.37 -0.35 -61.27
C ARG A 157 24.21 0.65 -61.38
N LYS A 158 23.50 0.67 -62.53
CA LYS A 158 22.28 1.48 -62.68
C LYS A 158 21.19 1.03 -61.71
N LYS A 159 20.94 -0.27 -61.59
CA LYS A 159 20.00 -0.82 -60.59
C LYS A 159 20.41 -0.47 -59.15
N LEU A 160 21.68 -0.62 -58.82
CA LEU A 160 22.22 -0.26 -57.49
C LEU A 160 22.05 1.24 -57.21
N SER A 161 22.30 2.10 -58.19
CA SER A 161 22.11 3.55 -58.03
C SER A 161 20.64 3.93 -57.84
N ALA A 162 19.72 3.26 -58.55
CA ALA A 162 18.28 3.45 -58.38
C ALA A 162 17.82 2.97 -57.00
N GLU A 163 18.33 1.83 -56.52
CA GLU A 163 17.98 1.30 -55.20
C GLU A 163 18.55 2.16 -54.06
N ILE A 164 19.77 2.69 -54.22
CA ILE A 164 20.36 3.66 -53.26
C ILE A 164 19.53 4.95 -53.22
N LYS A 165 19.05 5.44 -54.38
CA LYS A 165 18.18 6.62 -54.44
C LYS A 165 16.85 6.37 -53.73
N LYS A 166 16.21 5.23 -54.03
CA LYS A 166 14.95 4.81 -53.39
C LYS A 166 15.10 4.65 -51.88
N ARG A 167 16.22 4.11 -51.42
CA ARG A 167 16.54 3.98 -49.99
C ARG A 167 16.71 5.34 -49.32
N ARG A 168 17.34 6.33 -49.97
CA ARG A 168 17.45 7.70 -49.45
C ARG A 168 16.10 8.42 -49.36
N GLU A 169 15.25 8.24 -50.36
CA GLU A 169 13.89 8.80 -50.37
C GLU A 169 13.04 8.21 -49.23
N LEU A 170 13.08 6.88 -49.06
CA LEU A 170 12.41 6.19 -47.93
C LEU A 170 12.97 6.65 -46.58
N GLN A 171 14.29 6.81 -46.45
CA GLN A 171 14.91 7.28 -45.22
C GLN A 171 14.45 8.70 -44.87
N SER A 172 14.35 9.61 -45.85
CA SER A 172 13.82 10.97 -45.65
C SER A 172 12.38 10.99 -45.16
N VAL A 173 11.52 10.11 -45.68
CA VAL A 173 10.12 9.99 -45.25
C VAL A 173 10.03 9.45 -43.82
N ILE A 174 10.89 8.49 -43.48
CA ILE A 174 11.03 7.94 -42.13
C ILE A 174 11.50 9.02 -41.17
N ASP A 175 12.54 9.79 -41.51
CA ASP A 175 13.09 10.85 -40.67
C ASP A 175 12.06 11.98 -40.43
N SER A 176 11.25 12.30 -41.45
CA SER A 176 10.14 13.26 -41.32
C SER A 176 9.00 12.73 -40.44
N HIS A 177 8.68 11.43 -40.52
CA HIS A 177 7.71 10.80 -39.61
C HIS A 177 8.23 10.74 -38.17
N TRP A 178 9.52 10.46 -37.95
CA TRP A 178 10.12 10.48 -36.62
C TRP A 178 10.11 11.88 -36.02
N GLN A 179 10.35 12.93 -36.81
CA GLN A 179 10.20 14.33 -36.37
C GLN A 179 8.76 14.68 -35.93
N MET A 180 7.73 14.07 -36.53
CA MET A 180 6.33 14.24 -36.09
C MET A 180 5.98 13.43 -34.82
N VAL A 181 6.67 12.32 -34.56
CA VAL A 181 6.45 11.46 -33.39
C VAL A 181 7.12 12.05 -32.13
N ASP A 182 8.21 12.81 -32.28
CA ASP A 182 8.95 13.42 -31.17
C ASP A 182 8.21 14.60 -30.49
N GLU A 183 7.07 15.06 -31.01
CA GLU A 183 6.27 16.15 -30.43
C GLU A 183 5.15 15.71 -29.46
N TYR A 184 5.23 14.53 -28.86
CA TYR A 184 4.39 14.24 -27.68
C TYR A 184 4.91 15.01 -26.47
N SER A 185 4.57 16.31 -26.41
CA SER A 185 4.87 17.14 -25.26
C SER A 185 4.20 16.56 -24.01
N ILE A 186 4.84 16.75 -22.84
CA ILE A 186 4.27 16.42 -21.53
C ILE A 186 2.85 17.02 -21.39
N GLU A 187 2.61 18.15 -22.03
CA GLU A 187 1.34 18.84 -22.03
C GLU A 187 0.26 18.07 -22.82
N THR A 188 0.61 17.49 -23.97
CA THR A 188 -0.25 16.60 -24.73
C THR A 188 -0.59 15.35 -23.92
N ALA A 189 0.38 14.75 -23.24
CA ALA A 189 0.14 13.61 -22.35
C ALA A 189 -0.79 13.95 -21.19
N LEU A 190 -0.59 15.11 -20.54
CA LEU A 190 -1.48 15.58 -19.48
C LEU A 190 -2.91 15.88 -19.98
N LYS A 191 -3.08 16.42 -21.20
CA LYS A 191 -4.39 16.62 -21.83
C LYS A 191 -5.12 15.28 -22.04
N VAL A 192 -4.41 14.26 -22.54
CA VAL A 192 -4.96 12.91 -22.71
C VAL A 192 -5.34 12.30 -21.35
N CYS A 193 -4.45 12.36 -20.35
CA CYS A 193 -4.76 11.87 -19.01
C CYS A 193 -5.95 12.60 -18.38
N LYS A 194 -6.10 13.90 -18.61
CA LYS A 194 -7.26 14.65 -18.10
C LYS A 194 -8.59 14.19 -18.72
N ARG A 195 -8.56 13.76 -19.98
CA ARG A 195 -9.75 13.28 -20.72
C ARG A 195 -10.13 11.86 -20.36
N HIS A 196 -9.16 10.99 -20.10
CA HIS A 196 -9.40 9.55 -19.94
C HIS A 196 -9.22 9.03 -18.51
N CYS A 197 -8.54 9.76 -17.62
CA CYS A 197 -8.37 9.36 -16.22
C CYS A 197 -9.41 10.04 -15.33
N THR A 198 -9.71 9.39 -14.20
CA THR A 198 -10.47 10.06 -13.13
C THR A 198 -9.69 11.25 -12.58
N PRO A 199 -10.37 12.27 -11.99
CA PRO A 199 -9.69 13.44 -11.42
C PRO A 199 -8.57 13.06 -10.45
N THR A 200 -8.78 12.06 -9.59
CA THR A 200 -7.80 11.57 -8.62
C THR A 200 -6.56 10.97 -9.29
N VAL A 201 -6.74 10.13 -10.31
CA VAL A 201 -5.64 9.51 -11.05
C VAL A 201 -4.88 10.56 -11.85
N PHE A 202 -5.59 11.46 -12.53
CA PHE A 202 -4.98 12.58 -13.24
C PHE A 202 -4.10 13.43 -12.31
N MET A 203 -4.60 13.74 -11.11
CA MET A 203 -3.82 14.49 -10.11
C MET A 203 -2.56 13.74 -9.67
N LEU A 204 -2.66 12.43 -9.43
CA LEU A 204 -1.51 11.60 -9.10
C LEU A 204 -0.49 11.62 -10.23
N VAL A 205 -0.90 11.38 -11.48
CA VAL A 205 -0.03 11.39 -12.67
C VAL A 205 0.65 12.76 -12.82
N LYS A 206 -0.11 13.86 -12.74
CA LYS A 206 0.44 15.22 -12.77
C LYS A 206 1.48 15.44 -11.67
N SER A 207 1.21 14.95 -10.46
CA SER A 207 2.15 15.04 -9.34
C SER A 207 3.38 14.13 -9.51
N GLN A 208 3.28 13.00 -10.21
CA GLN A 208 4.41 12.13 -10.53
C GLN A 208 5.32 12.83 -11.53
N ILE A 209 4.76 13.29 -12.65
CA ILE A 209 5.51 13.96 -13.73
C ILE A 209 6.25 15.19 -13.18
N GLY A 210 5.60 16.01 -12.35
CA GLY A 210 6.25 17.20 -11.76
C GLY A 210 7.37 16.90 -10.76
N ASN A 211 7.41 15.68 -10.20
CA ASN A 211 8.39 15.27 -9.20
C ASN A 211 9.43 14.27 -9.73
N ILE A 212 9.26 13.72 -10.94
CA ILE A 212 10.16 12.71 -11.52
C ILE A 212 11.58 13.26 -11.71
N GLN A 213 11.69 14.53 -12.09
CA GLN A 213 12.96 15.22 -12.29
C GLN A 213 13.57 15.76 -10.99
N ARG A 214 12.85 15.65 -9.86
CA ARG A 214 13.27 16.25 -8.58
C ARG A 214 13.91 15.20 -7.69
N LYS A 215 15.01 15.59 -7.03
CA LYS A 215 15.61 14.80 -5.93
C LYS A 215 14.58 14.56 -4.82
N GLN A 216 14.74 13.48 -4.06
CA GLN A 216 13.79 13.05 -3.02
C GLN A 216 13.39 14.16 -2.02
N HIS A 217 14.34 15.02 -1.62
CA HIS A 217 14.09 16.15 -0.71
C HIS A 217 13.51 17.41 -1.40
N GLY A 218 13.62 17.48 -2.73
CA GLY A 218 13.08 18.57 -3.56
C GLY A 218 11.63 18.37 -4.01
N GLN A 219 11.06 17.19 -3.78
CA GLN A 219 9.68 16.88 -4.16
C GLN A 219 8.69 17.78 -3.40
N ARG A 220 7.67 18.25 -4.10
CA ARG A 220 6.61 19.12 -3.56
C ARG A 220 5.25 18.51 -3.86
N TYR A 221 4.34 18.68 -2.92
CA TYR A 221 3.02 18.03 -2.95
C TYR A 221 1.94 19.07 -2.66
N SER A 222 0.89 19.07 -3.47
CA SER A 222 -0.31 19.87 -3.23
C SER A 222 -1.10 19.34 -2.03
N ASN A 223 -2.09 20.09 -1.55
CA ASN A 223 -2.88 19.68 -0.39
C ASN A 223 -3.78 18.49 -0.70
N GLU A 224 -4.26 18.39 -1.92
CA GLU A 224 -5.11 17.31 -2.41
C GLU A 224 -4.31 16.01 -2.53
N ILE A 225 -3.06 16.07 -3.03
CA ILE A 225 -2.17 14.90 -3.05
C ILE A 225 -1.84 14.44 -1.63
N LYS A 226 -1.63 15.39 -0.70
CA LYS A 226 -1.45 15.04 0.71
C LYS A 226 -2.69 14.37 1.30
N GLN A 227 -3.90 14.80 0.94
CA GLN A 227 -5.14 14.15 1.37
C GLN A 227 -5.28 12.74 0.79
N ILE A 228 -5.01 12.54 -0.50
CA ILE A 228 -5.00 11.21 -1.14
C ILE A 228 -3.98 10.31 -0.45
N ALA A 229 -2.77 10.81 -0.22
CA ALA A 229 -1.73 10.09 0.49
C ALA A 229 -2.12 9.74 1.92
N LEU A 230 -2.81 10.65 2.62
CA LEU A 230 -3.33 10.41 3.97
C LEU A 230 -4.39 9.30 3.97
N ASN A 231 -5.32 9.32 3.01
CA ASN A 231 -6.36 8.29 2.86
C ASN A 231 -5.72 6.91 2.60
N MET A 232 -4.77 6.83 1.67
CA MET A 232 -4.02 5.59 1.42
C MET A 232 -3.29 5.11 2.68
N TYR A 233 -2.68 6.02 3.43
CA TYR A 233 -1.97 5.71 4.68
C TYR A 233 -2.92 5.20 5.77
N PHE A 234 -4.11 5.79 5.93
CA PHE A 234 -5.10 5.33 6.91
C PHE A 234 -5.74 3.99 6.55
N VAL A 235 -5.93 3.72 5.26
CA VAL A 235 -6.39 2.38 4.81
C VAL A 235 -5.33 1.33 5.09
N SER A 236 -4.07 1.57 4.73
CA SER A 236 -2.98 0.64 5.02
C SER A 236 -1.61 1.32 5.00
N PRO A 237 -0.98 1.53 6.17
CA PRO A 237 0.39 2.05 6.25
C PRO A 237 1.41 1.15 5.56
N LYS A 238 1.17 -0.17 5.52
CA LYS A 238 2.04 -1.15 4.87
C LYS A 238 1.99 -0.99 3.35
N LEU A 239 0.78 -0.92 2.78
CA LEU A 239 0.58 -0.68 1.35
C LEU A 239 1.15 0.68 0.95
N TYR A 240 0.91 1.72 1.75
CA TYR A 240 1.45 3.05 1.50
C TYR A 240 2.99 3.05 1.37
N ARG A 241 3.69 2.38 2.29
CA ARG A 241 5.16 2.25 2.23
C ARG A 241 5.65 1.44 1.03
N LEU A 242 4.86 0.48 0.55
CA LEU A 242 5.15 -0.26 -0.66
C LEU A 242 5.01 0.64 -1.89
N MET A 243 3.88 1.34 -2.01
CA MET A 243 3.58 2.25 -3.11
C MET A 243 4.56 3.41 -3.19
N GLN A 244 5.06 3.90 -2.05
CA GLN A 244 6.06 4.97 -2.00
C GLN A 244 7.39 4.60 -2.69
N LYS A 245 7.67 3.32 -2.93
CA LYS A 245 8.88 2.90 -3.68
C LYS A 245 8.75 3.16 -5.17
N SER A 246 7.54 3.10 -5.70
CA SER A 246 7.24 3.24 -7.13
C SER A 246 6.63 4.60 -7.47
N LEU A 247 5.97 5.24 -6.50
CA LEU A 247 5.31 6.54 -6.67
C LEU A 247 5.98 7.60 -5.79
N SER A 248 6.20 8.80 -6.34
CA SER A 248 6.53 9.99 -5.59
C SER A 248 5.36 10.37 -4.68
N LEU A 249 5.41 9.93 -3.43
CA LEU A 249 4.40 10.19 -2.40
C LEU A 249 5.05 10.81 -1.16
N PRO A 250 4.32 11.65 -0.39
CA PRO A 250 4.82 12.27 0.83
C PRO A 250 5.38 11.24 1.83
N VAL A 251 6.51 11.53 2.46
CA VAL A 251 7.01 10.68 3.56
C VAL A 251 6.06 10.69 4.75
N SER A 252 6.02 9.59 5.52
CA SER A 252 5.12 9.46 6.67
C SER A 252 5.30 10.59 7.71
N ARG A 253 6.50 11.18 7.82
CA ARG A 253 6.74 12.36 8.67
C ARG A 253 5.93 13.57 8.20
N THR A 254 5.82 13.79 6.89
CA THR A 254 5.00 14.86 6.31
C THR A 254 3.52 14.63 6.62
N LEU A 255 3.03 13.39 6.47
CA LEU A 255 1.66 13.03 6.84
C LEU A 255 1.38 13.30 8.33
N ARG A 256 2.28 12.86 9.23
CA ARG A 256 2.17 13.14 10.67
C ARG A 256 2.17 14.63 11.01
N ARG A 257 2.97 15.44 10.30
CA ARG A 257 2.99 16.89 10.49
C ARG A 257 1.67 17.54 10.07
N ILE A 258 1.01 17.01 9.04
CA ILE A 258 -0.30 17.51 8.60
C ILE A 258 -1.37 17.13 9.62
N THR A 259 -1.41 15.87 10.06
CA THR A 259 -2.38 15.42 11.06
C THR A 259 -2.16 16.07 12.41
N GLY A 260 -0.90 16.39 12.76
CA GLY A 260 -0.56 17.04 14.02
C GLY A 260 -1.08 18.48 14.16
N LYS A 261 -1.58 19.09 13.08
CA LYS A 261 -2.29 20.38 13.15
C LYS A 261 -3.67 20.28 13.78
N TYR A 262 -4.28 19.09 13.73
CA TYR A 262 -5.61 18.86 14.26
C TYR A 262 -5.49 18.36 15.69
N GLU A 263 -5.86 19.21 16.64
CA GLU A 263 -5.85 18.88 18.05
C GLU A 263 -7.20 18.29 18.47
N ILE A 264 -7.16 17.01 18.84
CA ILE A 264 -8.30 16.29 19.41
C ILE A 264 -7.92 15.93 20.84
N ASN A 265 -8.58 16.60 21.78
CA ASN A 265 -8.39 16.42 23.22
C ASN A 265 -9.61 15.71 23.83
N PRO A 266 -9.44 15.06 25.00
CA PRO A 266 -10.57 14.53 25.75
C PRO A 266 -11.51 15.67 26.15
N GLY A 267 -12.79 15.34 26.25
CA GLY A 267 -13.87 16.27 26.50
C GLY A 267 -14.57 16.75 25.24
N PHE A 268 -15.25 17.88 25.39
CA PHE A 268 -15.88 18.57 24.27
C PHE A 268 -14.85 19.34 23.47
N ASN A 269 -14.82 19.11 22.16
CA ASN A 269 -13.91 19.80 21.26
C ASN A 269 -14.68 20.75 20.33
N ASP A 270 -14.58 22.05 20.57
CA ASP A 270 -15.27 23.07 19.78
C ASP A 270 -14.89 23.02 18.30
N PHE A 271 -13.65 22.63 17.97
CA PHE A 271 -13.25 22.43 16.56
C PHE A 271 -14.09 21.33 15.89
N LEU A 272 -14.41 20.24 16.58
CA LEU A 272 -15.26 19.17 16.03
C LEU A 272 -16.71 19.63 15.88
N PHE A 273 -17.25 20.36 16.85
CA PHE A 273 -18.61 20.91 16.77
C PHE A 273 -18.73 21.96 15.65
N ASN A 274 -17.72 22.80 15.45
CA ASN A 274 -17.66 23.77 14.35
C ASN A 274 -17.52 23.08 12.98
N LEU A 275 -16.72 22.02 12.90
CA LEU A 275 -16.63 21.22 11.68
C LEU A 275 -17.96 20.52 11.37
N LEU A 276 -18.63 20.01 12.40
CA LEU A 276 -19.93 19.37 12.28
C LEU A 276 -20.99 20.38 11.82
N SER A 277 -21.04 21.57 12.42
CA SER A 277 -21.96 22.63 12.00
C SER A 277 -21.73 23.07 10.56
N PHE A 278 -20.47 23.17 10.11
CA PHE A 278 -20.14 23.43 8.72
C PHE A 278 -20.62 22.31 7.79
N LYS A 279 -20.43 21.04 8.17
CA LYS A 279 -20.84 19.87 7.38
C LYS A 279 -22.36 19.83 7.19
N ILE A 280 -23.10 20.17 8.24
CA ILE A 280 -24.57 20.11 8.27
C ILE A 280 -25.23 21.19 7.42
N LYS A 281 -24.58 22.33 7.15
CA LYS A 281 -25.14 23.37 6.27
C LYS A 281 -25.51 22.87 4.87
N ASN A 282 -24.83 21.83 4.40
CA ASN A 282 -25.07 21.22 3.09
C ASN A 282 -26.02 20.01 3.15
N PHE A 283 -26.56 19.69 4.32
CA PHE A 283 -27.45 18.55 4.50
C PHE A 283 -28.90 18.92 4.19
N LYS A 284 -29.65 17.96 3.66
CA LYS A 284 -31.10 18.09 3.55
C LYS A 284 -31.74 17.97 4.93
N SER A 285 -32.95 18.50 5.10
CA SER A 285 -33.73 18.44 6.35
C SER A 285 -33.76 17.03 6.97
N ASP A 286 -33.98 16.02 6.15
CA ASP A 286 -34.16 14.64 6.60
C ASP A 286 -32.87 14.03 7.18
N TRP A 287 -31.71 14.59 6.82
CA TRP A 287 -30.40 14.08 7.24
C TRP A 287 -30.04 14.55 8.66
N LEU A 288 -30.79 15.54 9.17
CA LEU A 288 -30.59 16.17 10.47
C LEU A 288 -31.16 15.33 11.63
N GLU A 289 -31.99 14.34 11.31
CA GLU A 289 -32.52 13.39 12.29
C GLU A 289 -31.46 12.35 12.67
N CYS A 290 -31.05 12.40 13.94
CA CYS A 290 -29.91 11.65 14.44
C CYS A 290 -30.23 10.90 15.73
N VAL A 291 -29.44 9.87 15.95
CA VAL A 291 -29.33 9.11 17.19
C VAL A 291 -27.98 9.40 17.81
N LEU A 292 -27.98 9.57 19.13
CA LEU A 292 -26.76 9.66 19.92
C LEU A 292 -26.48 8.29 20.56
N CYS A 293 -25.26 7.78 20.37
CA CYS A 293 -24.81 6.53 20.98
C CYS A 293 -23.69 6.84 21.99
N ALA A 294 -23.73 6.16 23.14
CA ALA A 294 -22.68 6.21 24.15
C ALA A 294 -22.23 4.80 24.51
N ASP A 295 -20.92 4.60 24.62
CA ASP A 295 -20.34 3.34 25.07
C ASP A 295 -19.01 3.60 25.81
N GLU A 296 -18.64 2.71 26.73
CA GLU A 296 -17.38 2.75 27.47
C GLU A 296 -16.41 1.68 26.95
N MET A 297 -15.22 2.10 26.53
CA MET A 297 -14.17 1.21 26.03
C MET A 297 -13.04 1.08 27.04
N ALA A 298 -12.65 -0.15 27.38
CA ALA A 298 -11.48 -0.41 28.21
C ALA A 298 -10.18 0.03 27.49
N LEU A 299 -9.30 0.69 28.23
CA LEU A 299 -8.00 1.17 27.79
C LEU A 299 -6.88 0.42 28.52
N LYS A 300 -5.72 0.31 27.87
CA LYS A 300 -4.49 -0.02 28.59
C LYS A 300 -4.06 1.22 29.38
N THR A 301 -4.19 1.14 30.69
CA THR A 301 -3.77 2.19 31.62
C THR A 301 -2.31 2.54 31.41
N ASN A 302 -2.04 3.79 31.02
CA ASN A 302 -0.69 4.31 30.92
C ASN A 302 -0.69 5.85 30.93
N LEU A 303 0.38 6.43 31.44
CA LEU A 303 0.63 7.87 31.39
C LEU A 303 1.74 8.16 30.38
N PHE A 304 1.53 9.15 29.52
CA PHE A 304 2.51 9.54 28.51
C PHE A 304 2.75 11.05 28.58
N TYR A 305 4.02 11.45 28.63
CA TYR A 305 4.41 12.84 28.55
C TYR A 305 4.49 13.30 27.09
N ARG A 306 3.66 14.28 26.71
CA ARG A 306 3.72 14.93 25.39
C ARG A 306 4.65 16.14 25.46
N VAL A 307 5.90 15.95 25.05
CA VAL A 307 6.97 16.98 25.05
C VAL A 307 6.52 18.29 24.39
N ASN A 308 5.94 18.22 23.18
CA ASN A 308 5.56 19.42 22.42
C ASN A 308 4.52 20.32 23.12
N LYS A 309 3.83 19.81 24.15
CA LYS A 309 2.75 20.52 24.85
C LYS A 309 3.00 20.62 26.35
N ASP A 310 4.13 20.09 26.82
CA ASP A 310 4.44 19.97 28.24
C ASP A 310 3.25 19.43 29.07
N LYS A 311 2.56 18.40 28.55
CA LYS A 311 1.36 17.83 29.17
C LYS A 311 1.49 16.32 29.33
N ILE A 312 1.25 15.83 30.54
CA ILE A 312 1.03 14.41 30.80
C ILE A 312 -0.40 14.03 30.37
N VAL A 313 -0.51 13.04 29.51
CA VAL A 313 -1.77 12.49 28.97
C VAL A 313 -2.03 11.11 29.57
N GLY A 314 -3.30 10.78 29.79
CA GLY A 314 -3.72 9.48 30.32
C GLY A 314 -4.32 9.54 31.73
N PHE A 315 -4.53 10.73 32.27
CA PHE A 315 -5.27 10.93 33.51
C PHE A 315 -6.79 10.95 33.26
N HIS A 316 -7.55 10.75 34.33
CA HIS A 316 -8.99 10.98 34.37
C HIS A 316 -9.30 12.45 34.02
N GLU A 317 -10.11 12.64 32.98
CA GLU A 317 -10.53 13.94 32.44
C GLU A 317 -12.03 13.85 32.11
N SER A 318 -12.87 14.28 33.06
CA SER A 318 -14.33 14.42 32.92
C SER A 318 -14.69 15.82 32.39
N SER A 319 -15.98 16.19 32.32
CA SER A 319 -16.45 17.47 31.76
C SER A 319 -15.70 18.68 32.32
N ASN A 320 -15.59 18.78 33.65
CA ASN A 320 -15.03 19.95 34.33
C ASN A 320 -13.93 19.64 35.35
N ARG A 321 -13.54 18.37 35.51
CA ARG A 321 -12.60 17.95 36.56
C ARG A 321 -11.55 16.99 36.02
N ARG A 322 -10.29 17.35 36.23
CA ARG A 322 -9.15 16.47 36.05
C ARG A 322 -8.75 15.88 37.40
N LYS A 323 -8.68 14.55 37.48
CA LYS A 323 -8.16 13.85 38.67
C LYS A 323 -6.82 13.23 38.31
N TYR A 324 -5.89 13.17 39.27
CA TYR A 324 -4.57 12.58 39.08
C TYR A 324 -4.57 11.04 39.14
N GLU A 325 -5.68 10.43 38.73
CA GLU A 325 -5.83 9.00 38.62
C GLU A 325 -5.63 8.57 37.16
N PRO A 326 -4.86 7.51 36.87
CA PRO A 326 -4.74 6.98 35.52
C PRO A 326 -6.10 6.50 34.97
N ALA A 327 -6.40 6.87 33.73
CA ALA A 327 -7.60 6.45 33.03
C ALA A 327 -7.53 4.96 32.65
N LYS A 328 -8.60 4.22 32.93
CA LYS A 328 -8.77 2.80 32.57
C LYS A 328 -9.82 2.60 31.47
N TYR A 329 -10.71 3.58 31.29
CA TYR A 329 -11.80 3.52 30.32
C TYR A 329 -11.89 4.82 29.52
N ALA A 330 -12.45 4.74 28.32
CA ALA A 330 -12.86 5.88 27.51
C ALA A 330 -14.37 5.82 27.26
N LEU A 331 -15.10 6.81 27.75
CA LEU A 331 -16.50 7.04 27.35
C LEU A 331 -16.48 7.75 26.00
N VAL A 332 -17.10 7.15 24.98
CA VAL A 332 -17.15 7.73 23.62
C VAL A 332 -18.58 8.06 23.25
N LEU A 333 -18.79 9.28 22.74
CA LEU A 333 -20.07 9.73 22.20
C LEU A 333 -19.98 9.78 20.68
N MET A 334 -20.92 9.10 20.02
CA MET A 334 -20.99 9.02 18.56
C MET A 334 -22.38 9.38 18.07
N LEU A 335 -22.45 10.19 17.02
CA LEU A 335 -23.67 10.45 16.29
C LEU A 335 -23.82 9.51 15.11
N ARG A 336 -25.06 9.15 14.84
CA ARG A 336 -25.47 8.41 13.66
C ARG A 336 -26.77 8.99 13.13
N SER A 337 -26.87 9.18 11.81
CA SER A 337 -28.14 9.57 11.20
C SER A 337 -29.09 8.39 11.08
N ILE A 338 -30.39 8.69 11.18
CA ILE A 338 -31.47 7.71 11.03
C ILE A 338 -31.71 7.43 9.55
N ASN A 339 -31.83 8.51 8.76
CA ASN A 339 -32.26 8.42 7.37
C ASN A 339 -31.09 8.18 6.40
N TYR A 340 -29.85 8.44 6.81
CA TYR A 340 -28.67 8.35 5.95
C TYR A 340 -27.49 7.66 6.64
N ASP A 341 -26.67 6.95 5.84
CA ASP A 341 -25.50 6.25 6.35
C ASP A 341 -24.32 7.21 6.59
N TRP A 342 -24.44 8.02 7.64
CA TRP A 342 -23.31 8.75 8.18
C TRP A 342 -23.23 8.63 9.69
N LYS A 343 -21.99 8.59 10.18
CA LYS A 343 -21.65 8.53 11.60
C LYS A 343 -20.44 9.38 11.90
N GLN A 344 -20.39 9.94 13.11
CA GLN A 344 -19.31 10.83 13.53
C GLN A 344 -19.11 10.73 15.05
N PRO A 345 -17.94 10.30 15.53
CA PRO A 345 -17.54 10.50 16.91
C PRO A 345 -17.43 12.00 17.19
N ILE A 346 -18.06 12.47 18.28
CA ILE A 346 -18.15 13.89 18.61
C ILE A 346 -17.36 14.28 19.87
N ALA A 347 -17.24 13.36 20.82
CA ALA A 347 -16.53 13.59 22.06
C ALA A 347 -16.06 12.26 22.65
N TYR A 348 -15.01 12.31 23.46
CA TYR A 348 -14.58 11.18 24.28
C TYR A 348 -14.03 11.68 25.60
N PHE A 349 -14.25 10.94 26.68
CA PHE A 349 -13.82 11.30 28.03
C PHE A 349 -12.98 10.17 28.61
N LEU A 350 -11.90 10.52 29.31
CA LEU A 350 -11.00 9.54 29.91
C LEU A 350 -11.39 9.34 31.36
N VAL A 351 -11.68 8.11 31.76
CA VAL A 351 -12.23 7.81 33.10
C VAL A 351 -11.38 6.73 33.78
N SER A 352 -11.02 6.97 35.04
CA SER A 352 -10.24 6.02 35.88
C SER A 352 -11.06 4.81 36.31
N ASN A 353 -12.34 5.00 36.63
CA ASN A 353 -13.33 3.96 36.89
C ASN A 353 -14.52 4.18 35.94
N SER A 354 -15.74 3.76 36.30
CA SER A 354 -16.94 4.18 35.57
C SER A 354 -17.18 5.68 35.76
N CYS A 355 -17.80 6.32 34.76
CA CYS A 355 -18.24 7.71 34.91
C CYS A 355 -19.27 7.78 36.04
N THR A 356 -19.12 8.71 37.00
CA THR A 356 -20.12 8.84 38.07
C THR A 356 -21.45 9.27 37.44
N GLY A 357 -22.59 8.81 37.97
CA GLY A 357 -23.90 9.10 37.37
C GLY A 357 -24.19 10.60 37.20
N ILE A 358 -23.60 11.45 38.05
CA ILE A 358 -23.72 12.92 37.99
C ILE A 358 -22.88 13.47 36.81
N ASP A 359 -21.61 13.06 36.71
CA ASP A 359 -20.73 13.49 35.62
C ASP A 359 -21.27 13.02 34.26
N LEU A 360 -21.77 11.77 34.19
CA LEU A 360 -22.36 11.20 32.99
C LEU A 360 -23.60 11.98 32.55
N LYS A 361 -24.45 12.36 33.50
CA LYS A 361 -25.64 13.16 33.23
C LYS A 361 -25.29 14.53 32.67
N ASP A 362 -24.33 15.22 33.28
CA ASP A 362 -23.85 16.53 32.82
C ASP A 362 -23.27 16.43 31.39
N ILE A 363 -22.43 15.42 31.13
CA ILE A 363 -21.85 15.16 29.81
C ILE A 363 -22.94 14.94 28.77
N ILE A 364 -23.89 14.02 29.00
CA ILE A 364 -24.90 13.66 28.00
C ILE A 364 -25.84 14.84 27.72
N LEU A 365 -26.34 15.51 28.77
CA LEU A 365 -27.25 16.64 28.60
C LEU A 365 -26.57 17.82 27.92
N THR A 366 -25.33 18.14 28.30
CA THR A 366 -24.54 19.19 27.64
C THR A 366 -24.28 18.86 26.16
N THR A 367 -24.02 17.59 25.85
CA THR A 367 -23.87 17.12 24.47
C THR A 367 -25.14 17.37 23.66
N ILE A 368 -26.28 16.92 24.17
CA ILE A 368 -27.58 17.06 23.49
C ILE A 368 -27.90 18.55 23.26
N CYS A 369 -27.72 19.39 24.27
CA CYS A 369 -27.88 20.84 24.15
C CYS A 369 -26.99 21.43 23.05
N ARG A 370 -25.69 21.09 23.03
CA ARG A 370 -24.76 21.58 22.00
C ARG A 370 -25.15 21.14 20.59
N LEU A 371 -25.68 19.94 20.42
CA LEU A 371 -26.13 19.43 19.13
C LEU A 371 -27.43 20.07 18.65
N GLN A 372 -28.38 20.28 19.56
CA GLN A 372 -29.62 20.99 19.27
C GLN A 372 -29.35 22.44 18.83
N ASN A 373 -28.34 23.10 19.43
CA ASN A 373 -27.88 24.44 19.02
C ASN A 373 -27.27 24.50 17.62
N ILE A 374 -26.86 23.36 17.05
CA ILE A 374 -26.32 23.23 15.69
C ILE A 374 -27.41 22.77 14.70
N ASN A 375 -28.69 22.83 15.13
CA ASN A 375 -29.86 22.41 14.36
C ASN A 375 -29.90 20.88 14.05
N LEU A 376 -29.22 20.05 14.84
CA LEU A 376 -29.42 18.59 14.79
C LEU A 376 -30.60 18.18 15.67
N ASN A 377 -31.42 17.27 15.14
CA ASN A 377 -32.56 16.75 15.85
C ASN A 377 -32.23 15.35 16.43
N ILE A 378 -31.93 15.31 17.71
CA ILE A 378 -31.66 14.05 18.41
C ILE A 378 -32.99 13.39 18.78
N LYS A 379 -33.30 12.25 18.17
CA LYS A 379 -34.56 11.51 18.39
C LYS A 379 -34.43 10.41 19.44
N ALA A 380 -33.26 9.79 19.49
CA ALA A 380 -33.00 8.68 20.41
C ALA A 380 -31.59 8.76 20.99
N PHE A 381 -31.46 8.23 22.20
CA PHE A 381 -30.21 8.00 22.90
C PHE A 381 -30.04 6.51 23.19
N ILE A 382 -28.94 5.92 22.70
CA ILE A 382 -28.66 4.48 22.78
C ILE A 382 -27.43 4.24 23.67
N THR A 383 -27.58 3.34 24.64
CA THR A 383 -26.50 2.93 25.54
C THR A 383 -26.45 1.41 25.72
N ASP A 384 -25.37 0.92 26.32
CA ASP A 384 -25.36 -0.45 26.85
C ASP A 384 -26.15 -0.55 28.19
N GLN A 385 -26.07 -1.71 28.85
CA GLN A 385 -26.73 -2.00 30.12
C GLN A 385 -25.78 -1.80 31.34
N GLY A 386 -24.74 -0.96 31.19
CA GLY A 386 -23.84 -0.61 32.28
C GLY A 386 -24.58 0.00 33.47
N THR A 387 -24.08 -0.23 34.69
CA THR A 387 -24.72 0.26 35.92
C THR A 387 -24.84 1.79 35.95
N ASN A 388 -23.84 2.49 35.41
CA ASN A 388 -23.83 3.94 35.19
C ASN A 388 -25.00 4.40 34.29
N PHE A 389 -25.24 3.74 33.16
CA PHE A 389 -26.31 4.10 32.22
C PHE A 389 -27.70 3.74 32.76
N VAL A 390 -27.82 2.62 33.49
CA VAL A 390 -29.06 2.27 34.20
C VAL A 390 -29.37 3.28 35.31
N GLN A 391 -28.36 3.77 36.04
CA GLN A 391 -28.56 4.84 37.02
C GLN A 391 -28.93 6.16 36.34
N PHE A 392 -28.32 6.48 35.20
CA PHE A 392 -28.65 7.65 34.40
C PHE A 392 -30.12 7.62 33.94
N SER A 393 -30.60 6.51 33.38
CA SER A 393 -31.99 6.39 32.91
C SER A 393 -33.00 6.57 34.06
N LYS A 394 -32.71 5.97 35.23
CA LYS A 394 -33.50 6.18 36.46
C LYS A 394 -33.49 7.64 36.91
N SER A 395 -32.35 8.32 36.83
CA SER A 395 -32.21 9.74 37.23
C SER A 395 -33.00 10.71 36.33
N LEU A 396 -33.45 10.24 35.16
CA LEU A 396 -34.30 10.97 34.21
C LEU A 396 -35.73 10.41 34.19
N TYR A 397 -36.09 9.53 35.12
CA TYR A 397 -37.41 8.91 35.24
C TYR A 397 -37.85 8.14 34.00
N VAL A 398 -36.89 7.54 33.28
CA VAL A 398 -37.18 6.64 32.15
C VAL A 398 -37.75 5.33 32.68
N SER A 399 -38.89 4.91 32.15
CA SER A 399 -39.59 3.68 32.53
C SER A 399 -40.23 3.02 31.31
N PRO A 400 -40.77 1.79 31.41
CA PRO A 400 -41.52 1.17 30.32
C PRO A 400 -42.75 1.97 29.88
N THR A 401 -43.39 2.69 30.80
CA THR A 401 -44.54 3.57 30.50
C THR A 401 -44.11 4.94 29.96
N LYS A 402 -42.90 5.39 30.30
CA LYS A 402 -42.29 6.62 29.82
C LYS A 402 -40.88 6.34 29.28
N PRO A 403 -40.74 5.79 28.06
CA PRO A 403 -39.45 5.36 27.49
C PRO A 403 -38.65 6.54 26.89
N TYR A 404 -38.83 7.75 27.43
CA TYR A 404 -38.22 8.97 26.91
C TYR A 404 -37.95 9.97 28.04
N PHE A 405 -37.06 10.91 27.77
CA PHE A 405 -36.76 12.06 28.63
C PHE A 405 -36.71 13.34 27.80
N ASP A 406 -36.93 14.48 28.45
CA ASP A 406 -37.05 15.77 27.76
C ASP A 406 -35.80 16.63 27.95
N VAL A 407 -35.31 17.20 26.85
CA VAL A 407 -34.18 18.15 26.84
C VAL A 407 -34.53 19.32 25.94
N GLN A 408 -34.52 20.54 26.49
CA GLN A 408 -34.92 21.78 25.80
C GLN A 408 -36.28 21.68 25.09
N GLY A 409 -37.27 21.07 25.75
CA GLY A 409 -38.62 20.91 25.20
C GLY A 409 -38.75 19.86 24.09
N LYS A 410 -37.70 19.08 23.80
CA LYS A 410 -37.74 17.94 22.87
C LYS A 410 -37.64 16.62 23.62
N SER A 411 -38.55 15.71 23.34
CA SER A 411 -38.52 14.35 23.87
C SER A 411 -37.53 13.47 23.10
N ILE A 412 -36.68 12.77 23.84
CA ILE A 412 -35.64 11.88 23.32
C ILE A 412 -35.92 10.47 23.86
N VAL A 413 -36.10 9.53 22.94
CA VAL A 413 -36.35 8.12 23.29
C VAL A 413 -35.08 7.49 23.83
N TYR A 414 -35.17 6.80 24.97
CA TYR A 414 -34.04 6.09 25.55
C TYR A 414 -34.10 4.61 25.18
N ILE A 415 -33.05 4.07 24.59
CA ILE A 415 -33.01 2.69 24.09
C ILE A 415 -31.75 1.99 24.60
N PHE A 416 -31.93 0.79 25.14
CA PHE A 416 -30.79 -0.11 25.40
C PHE A 416 -30.41 -0.87 24.15
N ASP A 417 -29.11 -1.07 23.91
CA ASP A 417 -28.61 -1.78 22.74
C ASP A 417 -29.25 -3.18 22.59
N PRO A 418 -30.03 -3.44 21.53
CA PRO A 418 -30.74 -4.72 21.36
C PRO A 418 -29.83 -5.95 21.27
N PRO A 419 -28.68 -5.93 20.55
CA PRO A 419 -27.68 -6.99 20.62
C PRO A 419 -27.21 -7.31 22.04
N HIS A 420 -26.98 -6.31 22.90
CA HIS A 420 -26.68 -6.55 24.30
C HIS A 420 -27.85 -7.19 25.05
N LEU A 421 -29.10 -6.77 24.82
CA LEU A 421 -30.29 -7.37 25.43
C LEU A 421 -30.41 -8.87 25.10
N ILE A 422 -30.27 -9.25 23.82
CA ILE A 422 -30.37 -10.65 23.41
C ILE A 422 -29.27 -11.51 24.05
N LYS A 423 -28.03 -10.99 24.15
CA LYS A 423 -26.94 -11.69 24.85
C LYS A 423 -27.27 -11.89 26.33
N SER A 424 -27.79 -10.87 27.00
CA SER A 424 -28.22 -10.94 28.40
C SER A 424 -29.32 -11.99 28.58
N THR A 425 -30.36 -11.98 27.74
CA THR A 425 -31.44 -12.97 27.77
C THR A 425 -30.91 -14.39 27.60
N ARG A 426 -30.05 -14.65 26.61
CA ARG A 426 -29.42 -15.98 26.42
C ARG A 426 -28.60 -16.38 27.65
N ASN A 427 -27.81 -15.46 28.20
CA ASN A 427 -26.99 -15.74 29.38
C ASN A 427 -27.85 -16.04 30.62
N MET A 428 -28.98 -15.35 30.77
CA MET A 428 -29.92 -15.62 31.86
C MET A 428 -30.60 -16.97 31.70
N LEU A 429 -31.07 -17.35 30.50
CA LEU A 429 -31.65 -18.68 30.22
C LEU A 429 -30.67 -19.82 30.53
N PHE A 430 -29.37 -19.59 30.35
CA PHE A 430 -28.35 -20.61 30.61
C PHE A 430 -27.93 -20.71 32.07
N LYS A 431 -28.22 -19.68 32.86
CA LYS A 431 -27.89 -19.63 34.29
C LYS A 431 -29.10 -19.95 35.17
N HIS A 432 -30.29 -19.63 34.69
CA HIS A 432 -31.56 -19.68 35.40
C HIS A 432 -32.66 -20.24 34.49
N ASN A 433 -33.79 -20.61 35.08
CA ASN A 433 -34.97 -21.01 34.33
C ASN A 433 -35.87 -19.79 34.09
N PHE A 434 -36.53 -19.74 32.94
CA PHE A 434 -37.55 -18.73 32.67
C PHE A 434 -38.92 -19.29 32.98
N GLN A 435 -39.73 -18.51 33.69
CA GLN A 435 -41.14 -18.78 33.86
C GLN A 435 -41.89 -17.86 32.89
N ILE A 436 -42.60 -18.45 31.94
CA ILE A 436 -43.44 -17.74 30.98
C ILE A 436 -44.84 -18.27 31.19
N ASN A 437 -45.71 -17.46 31.78
CA ASN A 437 -47.01 -17.89 32.28
C ASN A 437 -46.83 -19.05 33.29
N ASP A 438 -47.44 -20.21 33.01
CA ASP A 438 -47.35 -21.42 33.84
C ASP A 438 -46.21 -22.37 33.40
N ASP A 439 -45.55 -22.08 32.27
CA ASP A 439 -44.52 -22.93 31.70
C ASP A 439 -43.12 -22.54 32.16
N VAL A 440 -42.30 -23.56 32.46
CA VAL A 440 -40.89 -23.41 32.83
C VAL A 440 -40.00 -23.73 31.64
N VAL A 441 -39.40 -22.70 31.05
CA VAL A 441 -38.42 -22.84 29.98
C VAL A 441 -37.02 -22.99 30.57
N THR A 442 -36.42 -24.14 30.31
CA THR A 442 -35.07 -24.49 30.80
C THR A 442 -34.07 -24.65 29.66
N LYS A 443 -32.78 -24.51 29.97
CA LYS A 443 -31.70 -24.84 29.03
C LYS A 443 -31.77 -26.30 28.54
N ASN A 444 -32.37 -27.21 29.33
CA ASN A 444 -32.39 -28.64 29.01
C ASN A 444 -33.10 -28.94 27.70
N HIS A 445 -34.17 -28.20 27.36
CA HIS A 445 -34.85 -28.36 26.06
C HIS A 445 -33.88 -28.16 24.88
N LEU A 446 -33.02 -27.14 24.96
CA LEU A 446 -32.00 -26.88 23.95
C LEU A 446 -30.89 -27.94 23.95
N ASN A 447 -30.47 -28.42 25.13
CA ASN A 447 -29.48 -29.50 25.22
C ASN A 447 -29.99 -30.78 24.56
N PHE A 448 -31.24 -31.17 24.84
CA PHE A 448 -31.86 -32.36 24.28
C PHE A 448 -32.02 -32.26 22.77
N PHE A 449 -32.56 -31.15 22.29
CA PHE A 449 -32.68 -30.88 20.86
C PHE A 449 -31.33 -30.94 20.15
N TYR A 450 -30.32 -30.24 20.66
CA TYR A 450 -28.98 -30.27 20.08
C TYR A 450 -28.37 -31.68 20.08
N THR A 451 -28.53 -32.44 21.16
CA THR A 451 -27.99 -33.81 21.29
C THR A 451 -28.65 -34.77 20.31
N TYR A 452 -29.94 -34.60 20.05
CA TYR A 452 -30.68 -35.37 19.05
C TYR A 452 -30.27 -34.96 17.63
N ASP A 453 -30.39 -33.67 17.30
CA ASP A 453 -30.12 -33.12 15.97
C ASP A 453 -28.67 -33.35 15.51
N SER A 454 -27.70 -33.24 16.42
CA SER A 454 -26.28 -33.47 16.11
C SER A 454 -25.94 -34.90 15.70
N LYS A 455 -26.80 -35.88 15.99
CA LYS A 455 -26.65 -37.27 15.56
C LYS A 455 -27.30 -37.56 14.21
N CYS A 456 -28.16 -36.66 13.73
CA CYS A 456 -28.85 -36.82 12.46
C CYS A 456 -27.92 -36.49 11.29
N ASN A 457 -27.95 -37.32 10.23
CA ASN A 457 -27.21 -37.04 8.99
C ASN A 457 -27.69 -35.74 8.32
N LEU A 458 -29.00 -35.48 8.39
CA LEU A 458 -29.63 -34.24 7.95
C LEU A 458 -30.11 -33.49 9.18
N ARG A 459 -29.35 -32.45 9.55
CA ARG A 459 -29.64 -31.61 10.71
C ARG A 459 -30.74 -30.60 10.39
N LEU A 460 -31.72 -30.49 11.28
CA LEU A 460 -32.80 -29.50 11.23
C LEU A 460 -32.27 -28.11 11.60
N ALA A 461 -31.35 -28.04 12.56
CA ALA A 461 -30.70 -26.79 12.99
C ALA A 461 -29.17 -26.83 12.81
N PRO A 462 -28.66 -26.86 11.57
CA PRO A 462 -27.23 -27.05 11.30
C PRO A 462 -26.34 -25.92 11.84
N LYS A 463 -26.91 -24.71 12.01
CA LYS A 463 -26.20 -23.55 12.59
C LYS A 463 -25.98 -23.69 14.10
N LEU A 464 -26.79 -24.51 14.79
CA LEU A 464 -26.62 -24.74 16.21
C LEU A 464 -25.41 -25.65 16.43
N THR A 465 -24.41 -25.15 17.14
CA THR A 465 -23.15 -25.87 17.41
C THR A 465 -22.92 -26.01 18.90
N TYR A 466 -21.93 -26.82 19.29
CA TYR A 466 -21.53 -26.97 20.69
C TYR A 466 -21.33 -25.62 21.41
N ALA A 467 -20.68 -24.65 20.74
CA ALA A 467 -20.43 -23.30 21.28
C ALA A 467 -21.72 -22.48 21.55
N HIS A 468 -22.84 -22.84 20.92
CA HIS A 468 -24.13 -22.21 21.21
C HIS A 468 -24.70 -22.68 22.54
N ILE A 469 -24.50 -23.95 22.88
CA ILE A 469 -25.06 -24.60 24.07
C ILE A 469 -24.13 -24.47 25.27
N TYR A 470 -22.82 -24.57 25.04
CA TYR A 470 -21.78 -24.50 26.07
C TYR A 470 -20.77 -23.39 25.74
N PRO A 471 -21.20 -22.11 25.71
CA PRO A 471 -20.31 -21.00 25.35
C PRO A 471 -19.26 -20.74 26.44
N GLY A 472 -17.99 -20.69 26.02
CA GLY A 472 -16.90 -20.17 26.84
C GLY A 472 -17.01 -18.66 27.10
N PRO A 473 -16.10 -18.07 27.91
CA PRO A 473 -16.16 -16.66 28.30
C PRO A 473 -16.22 -15.67 27.13
N PHE A 474 -15.35 -15.85 26.12
CA PHE A 474 -15.34 -14.99 24.92
C PHE A 474 -16.51 -15.25 23.97
N GLU A 475 -17.04 -16.47 23.97
CA GLU A 475 -18.18 -16.86 23.12
C GLU A 475 -19.49 -16.28 23.65
N LYS A 476 -19.61 -16.08 24.97
CA LYS A 476 -20.72 -15.33 25.57
C LYS A 476 -20.81 -13.89 25.06
N MET A 477 -19.72 -13.31 24.57
CA MET A 477 -19.72 -11.96 24.00
C MET A 477 -20.17 -11.91 22.54
N ARG A 478 -20.18 -13.06 21.83
CA ARG A 478 -20.57 -13.13 20.41
C ARG A 478 -22.08 -13.06 20.27
N VAL A 479 -22.56 -11.99 19.63
CA VAL A 479 -24.00 -11.75 19.42
C VAL A 479 -24.64 -12.85 18.57
N TYR A 480 -23.97 -13.30 17.50
CA TYR A 480 -24.56 -14.29 16.58
C TYR A 480 -24.88 -15.63 17.26
N LEU A 481 -24.05 -16.04 18.24
CA LEU A 481 -24.32 -17.25 19.02
C LEU A 481 -25.59 -17.11 19.86
N ALA A 482 -25.87 -15.90 20.37
CA ALA A 482 -27.09 -15.64 21.13
C ALA A 482 -28.31 -15.57 20.22
N THR A 483 -28.22 -14.90 19.07
CA THR A 483 -29.36 -14.75 18.15
C THR A 483 -29.73 -16.07 17.46
N GLN A 484 -28.75 -16.92 17.14
CA GLN A 484 -29.03 -18.21 16.50
C GLN A 484 -29.71 -19.21 17.45
N VAL A 485 -29.47 -19.12 18.77
CA VAL A 485 -30.23 -19.89 19.78
C VAL A 485 -31.71 -19.52 19.76
N PHE A 486 -32.03 -18.24 19.62
CA PHE A 486 -33.41 -17.73 19.53
C PHE A 486 -33.89 -17.55 18.08
N SER A 487 -33.59 -18.50 17.21
CA SER A 487 -33.97 -18.42 15.80
C SER A 487 -35.25 -19.20 15.53
N GLY A 488 -36.01 -18.77 14.51
CA GLY A 488 -37.23 -19.49 14.08
C GLY A 488 -36.95 -20.93 13.66
N THR A 489 -35.76 -21.22 13.11
CA THR A 489 -35.33 -22.59 12.74
C THR A 489 -35.08 -23.50 13.94
N VAL A 490 -34.75 -22.96 15.11
CA VAL A 490 -34.59 -23.76 16.34
C VAL A 490 -35.94 -23.98 17.03
N ALA A 491 -36.90 -23.09 16.80
CA ALA A 491 -38.24 -23.16 17.38
C ALA A 491 -39.21 -24.04 16.57
N ALA A 492 -39.09 -24.05 15.24
CA ALA A 492 -39.85 -24.90 14.32
C ALA A 492 -39.34 -26.34 14.34
#